data_AF-A0A4Y2PFN9-F1
#
_entry.id   AF-A0A4Y2PFN9-F1
#
_cell.length_a   1.000
_cell.length_b   1.000
_cell.length_c   1.000
_cell.angle_alpha   90.00
_cell.angle_beta   90.00
_cell.angle_gamma   90.00
#
_symmetry.space_group_name_H-M   'P 1'
#
loop_
_entity.id
_entity.type
_entity.pdbx_description
1 polymer ?
#
loop_
_entity_poly.entity_id
_entity_poly.type
_entity_poly.pdbx_seq_one_letter_code
_entity_poly.pdbx_strand_id
1 'polypeptide(L)'
;MGSRGPRGGSCLPNPPCTQSNWCNNLGYRYRGCRRRYVMYRERFPEGPFRTNETILNVVKLLRKTGHVTIQSLSGRPCKVGRQVQLGDVLAFALAHPQSSTRGMSEKCGLSRSRISKLLNEEAAHLYRLRPEQAPVAGYAARRHDVRKFIMNQLELQPTFLKDIIWTDEACFSRNEMYKRQNTHY
;
A
#
# COMPACT_ATOMS: atom_id res chain seq x y z
N MET A 1 34.42 -9.27 4.56
CA MET A 1 33.62 -10.39 4.01
C MET A 1 32.49 -10.68 4.99
N GLY A 2 31.26 -10.32 4.64
CA GLY A 2 30.09 -10.48 5.50
C GLY A 2 28.86 -10.69 4.62
N SER A 3 28.63 -11.94 4.24
CA SER A 3 27.58 -12.34 3.30
C SER A 3 26.24 -12.42 4.03
N ARG A 4 25.33 -11.49 3.76
CA ARG A 4 23.91 -11.59 4.12
C ARG A 4 23.19 -12.42 3.06
N GLY A 5 22.73 -13.62 3.43
CA GLY A 5 21.79 -14.44 2.65
C GLY A 5 20.33 -14.00 2.86
N PRO A 6 19.40 -14.39 1.98
CA PRO A 6 18.19 -13.62 1.68
C PRO A 6 17.01 -13.94 2.61
N ARG A 7 16.25 -12.88 2.95
CA ARG A 7 14.90 -12.97 3.52
C ARG A 7 13.90 -13.22 2.39
N GLY A 8 13.56 -14.48 2.16
CA GLY A 8 12.51 -14.90 1.24
C GLY A 8 11.68 -16.02 1.86
N GLY A 9 10.74 -15.66 2.72
CA GLY A 9 9.70 -16.56 3.21
C GLY A 9 8.37 -16.09 2.65
N SER A 10 7.94 -16.70 1.55
CA SER A 10 6.62 -16.49 0.95
C SER A 10 5.53 -16.84 1.96
N CYS A 11 4.73 -15.85 2.36
CA CYS A 11 3.47 -16.09 3.06
C CYS A 11 2.52 -16.79 2.09
N LEU A 12 2.41 -18.12 2.20
CA LEU A 12 1.31 -18.83 1.57
C LEU A 12 0.00 -18.31 2.18
N PRO A 13 -1.03 -18.01 1.36
CA PRO A 13 -2.34 -17.66 1.90
C PRO A 13 -2.89 -18.89 2.63
N ASN A 14 -3.21 -18.72 3.92
CA ASN A 14 -3.96 -19.72 4.67
C ASN A 14 -5.24 -20.03 3.89
N PRO A 15 -5.58 -21.31 3.68
CA PRO A 15 -6.81 -21.67 2.99
C PRO A 15 -7.99 -21.09 3.77
N PRO A 16 -9.05 -20.60 3.08
CA PRO A 16 -10.25 -20.13 3.73
C PRO A 16 -10.79 -21.27 4.59
N CYS A 17 -10.97 -21.00 5.88
CA CYS A 17 -11.57 -21.91 6.84
C CYS A 17 -13.01 -22.24 6.38
N THR A 18 -13.13 -23.19 5.47
CA THR A 18 -14.40 -23.77 5.06
C THR A 18 -14.92 -24.54 6.25
N GLN A 19 -15.85 -23.87 6.93
CA GLN A 19 -17.01 -24.38 7.63
C GLN A 19 -17.13 -25.92 7.63
N SER A 20 -16.27 -26.59 8.40
CA SER A 20 -16.24 -28.05 8.48
C SER A 20 -16.44 -28.45 9.93
N ASN A 21 -17.68 -28.83 10.26
CA ASN A 21 -18.02 -29.75 11.36
C ASN A 21 -17.54 -29.48 12.79
N TRP A 22 -16.95 -28.32 13.11
CA TRP A 22 -16.46 -28.04 14.47
C TRP A 22 -17.57 -27.74 15.50
N CYS A 23 -18.78 -27.35 15.06
CA CYS A 23 -19.87 -26.99 15.96
C CYS A 23 -20.75 -28.18 16.39
N ASN A 24 -20.84 -29.26 15.61
CA ASN A 24 -21.91 -30.25 15.80
C ASN A 24 -21.54 -31.45 16.67
N ASN A 25 -20.33 -31.50 17.24
CA ASN A 25 -19.92 -32.58 18.14
C ASN A 25 -19.48 -32.11 19.54
N LEU A 26 -19.82 -30.89 19.93
CA LEU A 26 -19.49 -30.31 21.24
C LEU A 26 -20.70 -30.24 22.18
N GLY A 27 -21.56 -31.25 22.13
CA GLY A 27 -22.58 -31.51 23.14
C GLY A 27 -22.02 -32.22 24.38
N TYR A 28 -20.96 -31.71 25.03
CA TYR A 28 -20.47 -32.33 26.27
C TYR A 28 -20.00 -31.32 27.33
N ARG A 29 -20.60 -31.51 28.51
CA ARG A 29 -20.52 -30.79 29.78
C ARG A 29 -19.11 -30.30 30.15
N TYR A 30 -19.08 -29.21 30.93
CA TYR A 30 -17.93 -28.52 31.53
C TYR A 30 -17.11 -29.39 32.52
N ARG A 31 -16.66 -30.59 32.12
CA ARG A 31 -15.73 -31.40 32.94
C ARG A 31 -14.65 -32.00 32.03
N GLY A 32 -13.46 -31.41 32.04
CA GLY A 32 -12.28 -31.99 31.39
C GLY A 32 -11.35 -31.02 30.66
N CYS A 33 -10.98 -29.88 31.26
CA CYS A 33 -10.04 -28.94 30.64
C CYS A 33 -8.65 -29.56 30.39
N ARG A 34 -8.20 -30.46 31.28
CA ARG A 34 -6.88 -31.12 31.20
C ARG A 34 -6.76 -32.04 29.98
N ARG A 35 -7.81 -32.80 29.66
CA ARG A 35 -7.82 -33.73 28.52
C ARG A 35 -7.84 -32.99 27.17
N ARG A 36 -8.50 -31.83 27.10
CA ARG A 36 -8.55 -31.01 25.88
C ARG A 36 -7.20 -30.35 25.54
N TYR A 37 -6.44 -29.94 26.54
CA TYR A 37 -5.08 -29.43 26.33
C TYR A 37 -4.12 -30.53 25.87
N VAL A 38 -4.23 -31.73 26.41
CA VAL A 38 -3.47 -32.89 25.95
C VAL A 38 -3.78 -33.18 24.47
N MET A 39 -5.06 -33.26 24.10
CA MET A 39 -5.46 -33.46 22.69
C MET A 39 -4.99 -32.33 21.76
N TYR A 40 -4.99 -31.07 22.23
CA TYR A 40 -4.48 -29.95 21.45
C TYR A 40 -2.95 -30.03 21.28
N ARG A 41 -2.23 -30.41 22.33
CA ARG A 41 -0.78 -30.61 22.35
C ARG A 41 -0.33 -31.76 21.44
N GLU A 42 -1.06 -32.87 21.47
CA GLU A 42 -0.81 -34.02 20.59
C GLU A 42 -1.03 -33.67 19.11
N ARG A 43 -2.04 -32.83 18.82
CA ARG A 43 -2.38 -32.45 17.44
C ARG A 43 -1.47 -31.39 16.84
N PHE A 44 -0.88 -30.53 17.69
CA PHE A 44 0.02 -29.45 17.26
C PHE A 44 1.32 -29.46 18.08
N PRO A 45 2.22 -30.43 17.82
CA PRO A 45 3.46 -30.60 18.59
C PRO A 45 4.47 -29.46 18.37
N GLU A 46 4.48 -28.82 17.20
CA GLU A 46 5.49 -27.84 16.77
C GLU A 46 5.11 -26.36 17.03
N GLY A 47 3.97 -26.09 17.66
CA GLY A 47 3.45 -24.72 17.85
C GLY A 47 3.73 -24.11 19.24
N PRO A 48 3.75 -22.77 19.39
CA PRO A 48 3.88 -22.14 20.70
C PRO A 48 2.71 -22.50 21.62
N PHE A 49 3.02 -23.14 22.75
CA PHE A 49 2.01 -23.64 23.67
C PHE A 49 1.28 -22.49 24.38
N ARG A 50 -0.04 -22.43 24.21
CA ARG A 50 -0.92 -21.50 24.93
C ARG A 50 -1.35 -22.12 26.26
N THR A 51 -1.60 -21.31 27.29
CA THR A 51 -2.09 -21.82 28.58
C THR A 51 -3.52 -22.36 28.44
N ASN A 52 -3.91 -23.27 29.34
CA ASN A 52 -5.29 -23.78 29.44
C ASN A 52 -6.32 -22.65 29.47
N GLU A 53 -5.98 -21.56 30.14
CA GLU A 53 -6.84 -20.38 30.29
C GLU A 53 -7.05 -19.64 28.97
N THR A 54 -6.01 -19.48 28.14
CA THR A 54 -6.15 -18.89 26.81
C THR A 54 -7.10 -19.71 25.93
N ILE A 55 -6.97 -21.05 25.95
CA ILE A 55 -7.85 -21.95 25.18
C ILE A 55 -9.30 -21.80 25.65
N LEU A 56 -9.53 -21.74 26.96
CA LEU A 56 -10.86 -21.54 27.52
C LEU A 56 -11.44 -20.17 27.14
N ASN A 57 -10.64 -19.11 27.19
CA ASN A 57 -11.08 -17.76 26.83
C ASN A 57 -11.43 -17.67 25.34
N VAL A 58 -10.65 -18.30 24.46
CA VAL A 58 -10.95 -18.41 23.03
C VAL A 58 -12.27 -19.15 22.80
N VAL A 59 -12.49 -20.30 23.46
CA VAL A 59 -13.75 -21.05 23.34
C VAL A 59 -14.95 -20.25 23.87
N LYS A 60 -14.78 -19.52 24.97
CA LYS A 60 -15.82 -18.61 25.51
C LYS A 60 -16.14 -17.50 24.51
N LEU A 61 -15.13 -16.87 23.91
CA LEU A 61 -15.32 -15.82 22.91
C LEU A 61 -16.01 -16.35 21.65
N LEU A 62 -15.61 -17.52 21.15
CA LEU A 62 -16.28 -18.17 20.01
C LEU A 62 -17.74 -18.46 20.30
N ARG A 63 -18.08 -18.94 21.49
CA ARG A 63 -19.49 -19.18 21.88
C ARG A 63 -20.30 -17.90 22.03
N LYS A 64 -19.65 -16.80 22.44
CA LYS A 64 -20.32 -15.52 22.67
C LYS A 64 -20.53 -14.73 21.38
N THR A 65 -19.52 -14.68 20.52
CA THR A 65 -19.46 -13.75 19.37
C THR A 65 -19.39 -14.48 18.02
N GLY A 66 -19.14 -15.79 18.00
CA GLY A 66 -19.06 -16.60 16.77
C GLY A 66 -17.72 -16.48 16.01
N HIS A 67 -16.84 -15.56 16.41
CA HIS A 67 -15.55 -15.33 15.78
C HIS A 67 -14.50 -14.84 16.81
N VAL A 68 -13.21 -15.05 16.51
CA VAL A 68 -12.08 -14.54 17.30
C VAL A 68 -11.27 -13.61 16.41
N THR A 69 -11.39 -12.30 16.62
CA THR A 69 -10.53 -11.31 15.95
C THR A 69 -9.24 -11.13 16.75
N ILE A 70 -8.14 -10.88 16.04
CA ILE A 70 -6.92 -10.37 16.68
C ILE A 70 -7.27 -8.99 17.21
N GLN A 71 -7.19 -8.82 18.53
CA GLN A 71 -7.37 -7.50 19.14
C GLN A 71 -6.26 -6.58 18.63
N SER A 72 -6.64 -5.48 17.98
CA SER A 72 -5.64 -4.46 17.62
C SER A 72 -5.10 -3.87 18.90
N LEU A 73 -3.79 -4.00 19.11
CA LEU A 73 -3.09 -3.27 20.16
C LEU A 73 -3.01 -1.81 19.71
N SER A 74 -4.09 -1.06 19.94
CA SER A 74 -4.03 0.39 19.80
C SER A 74 -3.02 0.90 20.84
N GLY A 75 -1.85 1.34 20.37
CA GLY A 75 -0.83 1.92 21.22
C GLY A 75 -1.34 3.18 21.94
N ARG A 76 -0.50 3.75 22.82
CA ARG A 76 -0.86 4.95 23.59
C ARG A 76 -1.36 6.07 22.65
N PRO A 77 -2.53 6.68 22.92
CA PRO A 77 -3.00 7.80 22.11
C PRO A 77 -2.06 9.00 22.28
N CYS A 78 -1.41 9.42 21.20
CA CYS A 78 -0.61 10.65 21.18
C CYS A 78 -1.54 11.87 21.16
N LYS A 79 -1.86 12.40 22.35
CA LYS A 79 -2.53 13.69 22.53
C LYS A 79 -1.51 14.84 22.43
N VAL A 80 -1.11 15.24 21.23
CA VAL A 80 -0.43 16.55 21.04
C VAL A 80 -0.84 17.14 19.69
N GLY A 81 -1.58 18.26 19.72
CA GLY A 81 -1.65 19.27 18.66
C GLY A 81 -2.15 18.88 17.25
N ARG A 82 -2.73 17.69 17.05
CA ARG A 82 -2.92 17.10 15.70
C ARG A 82 -3.76 17.96 14.73
N GLN A 83 -4.72 18.74 15.21
CA GLN A 83 -5.61 19.54 14.35
C GLN A 83 -4.96 20.86 13.91
N VAL A 84 -4.50 21.66 14.88
CA VAL A 84 -3.89 22.99 14.60
C VAL A 84 -2.63 22.85 13.75
N GLN A 85 -1.79 21.84 14.04
CA GLN A 85 -0.55 21.61 13.27
C GLN A 85 -0.77 21.00 11.89
N LEU A 86 -1.91 20.31 11.65
CA LEU A 86 -2.15 19.65 10.37
C LEU A 86 -2.59 20.65 9.30
N GLY A 87 -3.52 21.55 9.64
CA GLY A 87 -4.01 22.58 8.72
C GLY A 87 -2.87 23.43 8.15
N ASP A 88 -1.95 23.87 9.01
CA ASP A 88 -0.80 24.69 8.61
C ASP A 88 0.16 23.93 7.69
N VAL A 89 0.41 22.64 7.97
CA VAL A 89 1.29 21.78 7.16
C VAL A 89 0.67 21.52 5.78
N LEU A 90 -0.65 21.25 5.72
CA LEU A 90 -1.34 21.00 4.46
C LEU A 90 -1.46 22.28 3.63
N ALA A 91 -1.85 23.40 4.24
CA ALA A 91 -1.91 24.69 3.57
C ALA A 91 -0.55 25.06 2.97
N PHE A 92 0.52 24.83 3.73
CA PHE A 92 1.89 25.06 3.26
C PHE A 92 2.28 24.12 2.10
N ALA A 93 1.93 22.82 2.19
CA ALA A 93 2.19 21.85 1.13
C ALA A 93 1.48 22.22 -0.19
N LEU A 94 0.23 22.68 -0.10
CA LEU A 94 -0.57 23.10 -1.25
C LEU A 94 -0.03 24.38 -1.88
N ALA A 95 0.39 25.36 -1.07
CA ALA A 95 0.99 26.59 -1.56
C ALA A 95 2.37 26.35 -2.21
N HIS A 96 3.10 25.33 -1.76
CA HIS A 96 4.46 25.04 -2.21
C HIS A 96 4.67 23.54 -2.48
N PRO A 97 4.10 23.00 -3.58
CA PRO A 97 4.17 21.57 -3.87
C PRO A 97 5.59 21.03 -4.13
N GLN A 98 6.55 21.91 -4.45
CA GLN A 98 7.96 21.58 -4.65
C GLN A 98 8.78 21.56 -3.35
N SER A 99 8.18 21.95 -2.22
CA SER A 99 8.91 22.08 -0.96
C SER A 99 9.25 20.70 -0.40
N SER A 100 10.49 20.55 0.08
CA SER A 100 10.92 19.30 0.72
C SER A 100 10.36 19.20 2.14
N THR A 101 10.27 17.98 2.69
CA THR A 101 9.92 17.76 4.11
C THR A 101 10.84 18.54 5.07
N ARG A 102 12.08 18.84 4.66
CA ARG A 102 13.00 19.69 5.43
C ARG A 102 12.54 21.16 5.42
N GLY A 103 12.23 21.71 4.25
CA GLY A 103 11.74 23.10 4.15
C GLY A 103 10.40 23.30 4.87
N MET A 104 9.54 22.28 4.84
CA MET A 104 8.29 22.29 5.62
C MET A 104 8.56 22.19 7.14
N SER A 105 9.57 21.42 7.56
CA SER A 105 9.99 21.27 8.96
C SER A 105 10.48 22.58 9.56
N GLU A 106 11.30 23.30 8.81
CA GLU A 106 11.84 24.61 9.21
C GLU A 106 10.73 25.66 9.37
N LYS A 107 9.73 25.65 8.49
CA LYS A 107 8.63 26.63 8.51
C LYS A 107 7.52 26.31 9.51
N CYS A 108 7.14 25.04 9.64
CA CYS A 108 6.06 24.63 10.54
C CYS A 108 6.56 24.32 11.97
N GLY A 109 7.88 24.33 12.22
CA GLY A 109 8.46 24.00 13.54
C GLY A 109 8.25 22.55 13.97
N LEU A 110 7.95 21.65 13.02
CA LEU A 110 7.68 20.24 13.28
C LEU A 110 8.86 19.37 12.85
N SER A 111 9.04 18.22 13.48
CA SER A 111 10.04 17.25 13.01
C SER A 111 9.66 16.69 11.63
N ARG A 112 10.68 16.40 10.80
CA ARG A 112 10.49 15.79 9.47
C ARG A 112 9.63 14.51 9.51
N SER A 113 9.84 13.66 10.52
CA SER A 113 9.07 12.43 10.71
C SER A 113 7.59 12.71 11.01
N ARG A 114 7.30 13.79 11.76
CA ARG A 114 5.92 14.20 12.04
C ARG A 114 5.23 14.69 10.78
N ILE A 115 5.91 15.52 9.98
CA ILE A 115 5.38 16.00 8.70
C ILE A 115 5.12 14.84 7.74
N SER A 116 6.08 13.92 7.59
CA SER A 116 5.89 12.75 6.72
C SER A 116 4.71 11.88 7.18
N LYS A 117 4.51 11.71 8.49
CA LYS A 117 3.36 10.99 9.03
C LYS A 117 2.03 11.70 8.75
N LEU A 118 1.97 13.02 8.96
CA LEU A 118 0.77 13.82 8.69
C LEU A 118 0.40 13.81 7.19
N LEU A 119 1.38 13.98 6.31
CA LEU A 119 1.18 13.91 4.87
C LEU A 119 0.69 12.52 4.41
N ASN A 120 1.24 11.45 4.99
CA ASN A 120 0.78 10.09 4.68
C ASN A 120 -0.63 9.81 5.24
N GLU A 121 -0.98 10.37 6.41
CA GLU A 121 -2.33 10.25 7.00
C GLU A 121 -3.40 10.91 6.11
N GLU A 122 -3.06 12.02 5.44
CA GLU A 122 -3.95 12.76 4.53
C GLU A 122 -3.77 12.39 3.05
N ALA A 123 -3.06 11.29 2.74
CA ALA A 123 -2.72 10.84 1.39
C ALA A 123 -2.01 11.90 0.50
N ALA A 124 -1.42 12.93 1.11
CA ALA A 124 -0.70 14.02 0.46
C ALA A 124 0.78 13.64 0.24
N HIS A 125 1.02 12.66 -0.62
CA HIS A 125 2.38 12.21 -0.91
C HIS A 125 3.21 13.30 -1.62
N LEU A 126 4.41 13.56 -1.12
CA LEU A 126 5.40 14.39 -1.79
C LEU A 126 5.96 13.61 -2.99
N TYR A 127 5.47 13.93 -4.18
CA TYR A 127 6.00 13.37 -5.42
C TYR A 127 7.30 14.05 -5.81
N ARG A 128 8.27 13.26 -6.26
CA ARG A 128 9.43 13.80 -6.96
C ARG A 128 9.00 14.15 -8.38
N LEU A 129 8.98 15.44 -8.71
CA LEU A 129 8.78 15.84 -10.09
C LEU A 129 9.87 15.24 -10.98
N ARG A 130 9.45 14.61 -12.08
CA ARG A 130 10.34 14.30 -13.19
C ARG A 130 10.41 15.55 -14.08
N PRO A 131 11.60 16.05 -14.41
CA PRO A 131 11.74 17.08 -15.42
C PRO A 131 11.21 16.54 -16.75
N GLU A 132 10.07 17.04 -17.21
CA GLU A 132 9.63 16.82 -18.58
C GLU A 132 10.38 17.76 -19.52
N GLN A 133 10.52 17.37 -20.78
CA GLN A 133 11.11 18.25 -21.79
C GLN A 133 10.27 19.52 -21.88
N ALA A 134 10.91 20.68 -21.76
CA ALA A 134 10.24 21.95 -21.89
C ALA A 134 9.58 22.03 -23.28
N PRO A 135 8.25 22.18 -23.38
CA PRO A 135 7.58 22.29 -24.67
C PRO A 135 8.08 23.52 -25.42
N VAL A 136 8.42 23.35 -26.69
CA VAL A 136 8.72 24.48 -27.58
C VAL A 136 7.49 25.38 -27.69
N ALA A 137 7.66 26.69 -27.82
CA ALA A 137 6.56 27.63 -27.98
C ALA A 137 5.60 27.20 -29.12
N GLY A 138 4.30 27.30 -28.87
CA GLY A 138 3.24 26.87 -29.79
C GLY A 138 3.06 25.35 -29.93
N TYR A 139 3.89 24.52 -29.29
CA TYR A 139 3.75 23.06 -29.33
C TYR A 139 2.42 22.59 -28.72
N ALA A 140 1.99 23.21 -27.62
CA ALA A 140 0.71 22.87 -26.98
C ALA A 140 -0.48 23.06 -27.94
N ALA A 141 -0.55 24.21 -28.63
CA ALA A 141 -1.60 24.50 -29.61
C ALA A 141 -1.59 23.47 -30.75
N ARG A 142 -0.42 23.21 -31.35
CA ARG A 142 -0.27 22.19 -32.41
C ARG A 142 -0.71 20.81 -31.95
N ARG A 143 -0.38 20.43 -30.71
CA ARG A 143 -0.81 19.14 -30.13
C ARG A 143 -2.32 19.08 -29.95
N HIS A 144 -2.96 20.19 -29.56
CA HIS A 144 -4.42 20.28 -29.46
C HIS A 144 -5.09 20.14 -30.82
N ASP A 145 -4.55 20.77 -31.86
CA ASP A 145 -5.11 20.69 -33.21
C ASP A 145 -5.04 19.26 -33.77
N VAL A 146 -3.89 18.60 -33.62
CA VAL A 146 -3.73 17.19 -34.03
C VAL A 146 -4.67 16.29 -33.25
N ARG A 147 -4.80 16.48 -31.92
CA ARG A 147 -5.76 15.72 -31.12
C ARG A 147 -7.19 15.92 -31.63
N LYS A 148 -7.59 17.16 -31.86
CA LYS A 148 -8.94 17.50 -32.34
C LYS A 148 -9.20 16.86 -33.71
N PHE A 149 -8.23 16.91 -34.61
CA PHE A 149 -8.32 16.26 -35.91
C PHE A 149 -8.55 14.74 -35.77
N ILE A 150 -7.74 14.05 -34.97
CA ILE A 150 -7.88 12.60 -34.77
C ILE A 150 -9.25 12.25 -34.17
N MET A 151 -9.73 13.03 -33.19
CA MET A 151 -11.06 12.81 -32.60
C MET A 151 -12.18 13.00 -33.62
N ASN A 152 -12.12 14.03 -34.45
CA ASN A 152 -13.12 14.27 -35.50
C ASN A 152 -13.11 13.15 -36.56
N GLN A 153 -11.94 12.64 -36.94
CA GLN A 153 -11.85 11.53 -37.90
C GLN A 153 -12.41 10.23 -37.35
N LEU A 154 -12.21 9.98 -36.05
CA LEU A 154 -12.80 8.82 -35.36
C LEU A 154 -14.33 8.88 -35.29
N GLU A 155 -14.91 10.07 -35.14
CA GLU A 155 -16.37 10.26 -35.17
C GLU A 155 -16.96 9.96 -36.55
N LEU A 156 -16.26 10.35 -37.63
CA LEU A 156 -16.69 10.09 -39.00
C LEU A 156 -16.47 8.63 -39.42
N GLN A 157 -15.34 8.04 -39.01
CA GLN A 157 -14.96 6.67 -39.35
C GLN A 157 -14.28 5.98 -38.16
N PRO A 158 -15.00 5.09 -37.45
CA PRO A 158 -14.43 4.39 -36.29
C PRO A 158 -13.22 3.50 -36.60
N THR A 159 -13.01 3.12 -37.86
CA THR A 159 -11.88 2.29 -38.30
C THR A 159 -10.64 3.08 -38.69
N PHE A 160 -10.70 4.43 -38.70
CA PHE A 160 -9.64 5.31 -39.18
C PHE A 160 -8.23 4.98 -38.64
N LEU A 161 -8.12 4.61 -37.36
CA LEU A 161 -6.82 4.28 -36.76
C LEU A 161 -6.19 3.00 -37.31
N LYS A 162 -6.96 2.10 -37.92
CA LYS A 162 -6.44 0.85 -38.50
C LYS A 162 -5.61 1.09 -39.75
N ASP A 163 -5.87 2.19 -40.44
CA ASP A 163 -5.20 2.55 -41.69
C ASP A 163 -3.92 3.38 -41.43
N ILE A 164 -3.63 3.71 -40.17
CA ILE A 164 -2.43 4.46 -39.77
C ILE A 164 -1.32 3.50 -39.38
N ILE A 165 -0.20 3.59 -40.10
CA ILE A 165 1.06 2.93 -39.73
C ILE A 165 1.94 3.94 -39.01
N TRP A 166 2.33 3.63 -37.78
CA TRP A 166 3.23 4.45 -36.98
C TRP A 166 4.66 3.96 -37.15
N THR A 167 5.60 4.90 -37.30
CA THR A 167 7.04 4.61 -37.34
C THR A 167 7.77 5.62 -36.48
N ASP A 168 8.68 5.18 -35.63
CA ASP A 168 9.64 6.04 -34.94
C ASP A 168 11.08 5.61 -35.24
N GLU A 169 12.00 6.57 -35.16
CA GLU A 169 13.43 6.28 -35.28
C GLU A 169 14.05 6.29 -33.89
N ALA A 170 14.47 5.12 -33.42
CA ALA A 170 15.27 4.99 -32.21
C ALA A 170 16.75 4.93 -32.57
N CYS A 171 17.52 5.95 -32.19
CA CYS A 171 18.98 5.92 -32.36
C CYS A 171 19.60 4.95 -31.32
N PHE A 172 20.08 3.80 -31.79
CA PHE A 172 20.91 2.90 -31.01
C PHE A 172 22.38 3.32 -31.12
N SER A 173 22.99 3.72 -30.01
CA SER A 173 24.44 3.99 -29.98
C SER A 173 25.21 2.69 -29.70
N ARG A 174 26.34 2.50 -30.37
CA ARG A 174 27.21 1.32 -30.22
C ARG A 174 27.80 1.14 -28.80
N ASN A 175 27.75 2.19 -27.98
CA ASN A 175 28.38 2.25 -26.66
C ASN A 175 27.37 2.14 -25.51
N GLU A 176 26.17 1.57 -25.72
CA GLU A 176 25.11 1.46 -24.69
C GLU A 176 24.70 2.81 -24.05
N MET A 177 25.04 3.93 -24.70
CA MET A 177 24.62 5.24 -24.22
C MET A 177 23.21 5.49 -24.72
N TYR A 178 22.24 5.01 -23.94
CA TYR A 178 20.84 5.34 -24.16
C TYR A 178 20.65 6.85 -24.04
N LYS A 179 19.95 7.44 -25.01
CA LYS A 179 19.53 8.83 -24.92
C LYS A 179 18.66 8.96 -23.68
N ARG A 180 19.13 9.64 -22.63
CA ARG A 180 18.43 9.81 -21.33
C ARG A 180 17.00 10.34 -21.47
N GLN A 181 16.72 11.03 -22.58
CA GLN A 181 15.40 11.54 -22.93
C GLN A 181 14.39 10.45 -23.33
N ASN A 182 14.87 9.28 -23.78
CA ASN A 182 14.05 8.15 -24.22
C ASN A 182 14.02 7.01 -23.18
N THR A 183 14.71 7.15 -22.05
CA THR A 183 14.67 6.17 -20.95
C THR A 183 13.47 6.45 -20.04
N HIS A 184 12.43 5.65 -20.19
CA HIS A 184 11.30 5.59 -19.26
C HIS A 184 11.58 4.50 -18.20
N TYR A 185 11.72 4.91 -16.93
CA TYR A 185 11.76 4.00 -15.76
C TYR A 185 10.42 4.04 -15.02
#